data_AF-A0A9N9UGI8-F1
#
_entry.id   AF-A0A9N9UGI8-F1
#
_cell.length_a   1.000
_cell.length_b   1.000
_cell.length_c   1.000
_cell.angle_alpha   90.00
_cell.angle_beta   90.00
_cell.angle_gamma   90.00
#
_symmetry.space_group_name_H-M   'P 1'
#
loop_
_entity.id
_entity.type
_entity.pdbx_description
1 polymer ?
#
loop_
_entity_poly.entity_id
_entity_poly.type
_entity_poly.pdbx_seq_one_letter_code
_entity_poly.pdbx_strand_id
1 'polypeptide(L)'
;MSPVTAQVVRTMGRRQFSIIRSLRQVGRSMEAHPFERLPAAKSAPADWGRQFRRVGSQAAIYFPGMAFILGWPYLSYMYYDGRV
;
A
#
# COMPACT_ATOMS: atom_id res chain seq x y z
N MET A 1 22.93 9.31 -17.31
CA MET A 1 21.58 9.21 -16.70
C MET A 1 21.15 7.75 -16.76
N SER A 2 20.90 7.10 -15.62
CA SER A 2 20.60 5.66 -15.61
C SER A 2 19.21 5.37 -16.21
N PRO A 3 18.99 4.23 -16.88
CA PRO A 3 17.70 3.91 -17.52
C PRO A 3 16.53 3.88 -16.53
N VAL A 4 16.80 3.57 -15.26
CA VAL A 4 15.83 3.58 -14.16
C VAL A 4 15.30 5.00 -13.90
N THR A 5 16.18 6.01 -13.89
CA THR A 5 15.74 7.41 -13.71
C THR A 5 14.86 7.90 -14.85
N ALA A 6 15.11 7.46 -16.08
CA ALA A 6 14.31 7.84 -17.26
C ALA A 6 12.92 7.17 -17.31
N GLN A 7 12.73 6.01 -16.68
CA GLN A 7 11.42 5.35 -16.56
C GLN A 7 10.56 5.96 -15.45
N VAL A 8 11.16 6.34 -14.32
CA VAL A 8 10.45 7.02 -13.23
C VAL A 8 9.90 8.38 -13.71
N VAL A 9 10.70 9.15 -14.45
CA VAL A 9 10.24 10.43 -15.03
C VAL A 9 9.11 10.25 -16.05
N ARG A 10 9.16 9.20 -16.89
CA ARG A 10 8.11 8.90 -17.88
C ARG A 10 6.79 8.44 -17.26
N THR A 11 6.83 7.73 -16.13
CA THR A 11 5.62 7.29 -15.43
C THR A 11 4.95 8.41 -14.63
N MET A 12 5.72 9.39 -14.15
CA MET A 12 5.19 10.60 -13.51
C MET A 12 4.46 11.52 -14.51
N GLY A 13 4.96 11.65 -15.75
CA GLY A 13 4.37 12.53 -16.77
C GLY A 13 3.01 12.09 -17.35
N ARG A 14 2.54 10.85 -17.09
CA ARG A 14 1.30 10.31 -17.68
C ARG A 14 0.04 10.50 -16.84
N ARG A 15 0.14 11.09 -15.64
CA ARG A 15 -1.03 11.41 -14.80
C ARG A 15 -1.59 12.79 -15.15
N GLN A 16 -2.07 12.95 -16.39
CA GLN A 16 -2.90 14.12 -16.74
C GLN A 16 -4.27 13.96 -16.08
N PHE A 17 -4.39 14.40 -14.83
CA PHE A 17 -5.68 14.65 -14.21
C PHE A 17 -6.36 15.78 -14.98
N SER A 18 -7.20 15.43 -15.94
CA SER A 18 -7.94 16.41 -16.73
C SER A 18 -9.07 17.00 -15.89
N ILE A 19 -8.81 18.16 -15.29
CA ILE A 19 -9.76 18.93 -14.48
C ILE A 19 -11.07 19.18 -15.25
N ILE A 20 -10.98 19.41 -16.56
CA ILE A 20 -12.14 19.61 -17.46
C ILE A 20 -13.03 18.35 -17.51
N ARG A 21 -12.44 17.14 -17.54
CA ARG A 21 -13.22 15.89 -17.52
C ARG A 21 -13.92 15.70 -16.18
N SER A 22 -13.24 16.00 -15.08
CA SER A 22 -13.82 15.94 -13.73
C SER A 22 -15.00 16.91 -13.60
N LEU A 23 -14.85 18.15 -14.05
CA LEU A 23 -15.91 19.17 -14.03
C LEU A 23 -17.13 18.75 -14.86
N ARG A 24 -16.91 18.17 -16.05
CA ARG A 24 -18.00 17.66 -16.90
C ARG A 24 -18.74 16.49 -16.25
N GLN A 25 -18.03 15.64 -15.51
CA GLN A 25 -18.62 14.52 -14.79
C GLN A 25 -19.44 15.00 -13.58
N VAL A 26 -18.98 16.04 -12.88
CA VAL A 26 -19.72 16.70 -11.80
C VAL A 26 -20.98 17.40 -12.34
N GLY A 27 -20.88 18.15 -13.44
CA GLY A 27 -22.05 18.78 -14.07
C GLY A 27 -23.12 17.77 -14.45
N ARG A 28 -22.73 16.63 -15.01
CA ARG A 28 -23.66 15.53 -15.30
C ARG A 28 -24.24 14.89 -14.06
N SER A 29 -23.53 14.83 -12.93
CA SER A 29 -24.11 14.33 -11.68
C SER A 29 -25.21 15.22 -11.09
N MET A 30 -25.33 16.47 -11.53
CA MET A 30 -26.34 17.43 -11.07
C MET A 30 -27.61 17.46 -11.96
N GLU A 31 -27.59 16.81 -13.11
CA GLU A 31 -28.80 16.63 -13.92
C GLU A 31 -29.78 15.72 -13.16
N ALA A 32 -31.09 15.98 -13.28
CA ALA A 32 -32.11 15.19 -12.58
C ALA A 32 -32.24 13.80 -13.22
N HIS A 33 -31.47 12.83 -12.70
CA HIS A 33 -31.56 11.43 -13.10
C HIS A 33 -32.63 10.75 -12.25
N PRO A 34 -33.61 10.03 -12.84
CA PRO A 34 -34.64 9.31 -12.08
C PRO A 34 -34.09 8.26 -11.11
N PHE A 35 -32.83 7.86 -11.27
CA PHE A 35 -32.13 6.90 -10.42
C PHE A 35 -30.67 7.33 -10.26
N GLU A 36 -30.17 7.40 -9.01
CA GLU A 36 -28.74 7.50 -8.75
C GLU A 36 -28.05 6.24 -9.25
N ARG A 37 -27.39 6.33 -10.42
CA ARG A 37 -26.49 5.29 -10.85
C ARG A 37 -25.26 5.34 -9.95
N LEU A 38 -25.21 4.42 -8.98
CA LEU A 38 -23.96 4.10 -8.29
C LEU A 38 -22.88 3.93 -9.37
N PRO A 39 -21.82 4.75 -9.37
CA PRO A 39 -20.77 4.61 -10.35
C PRO A 39 -20.23 3.19 -10.21
N ALA A 40 -20.30 2.42 -11.30
CA ALA A 40 -19.75 1.07 -11.33
C ALA A 40 -18.24 1.18 -11.08
N ALA A 41 -17.84 1.03 -9.82
CA ALA A 41 -16.46 1.10 -9.40
C ALA A 41 -15.74 -0.09 -10.03
N LYS A 42 -14.84 0.18 -10.97
CA LYS A 42 -13.96 -0.86 -11.49
C LYS A 42 -13.10 -1.35 -10.33
N SER A 43 -13.01 -2.67 -10.16
CA SER A 43 -12.10 -3.27 -9.19
C SER A 43 -10.69 -2.70 -9.43
N ALA A 44 -10.05 -2.23 -8.36
CA ALA A 44 -8.70 -1.72 -8.45
C ALA A 44 -7.77 -2.83 -8.95
N PRO A 45 -6.78 -2.52 -9.81
CA PRO A 45 -5.81 -3.51 -10.24
C PRO A 45 -5.07 -4.09 -9.03
N ALA A 46 -4.73 -5.37 -9.10
CA ALA A 46 -4.09 -6.06 -7.99
C ALA A 46 -2.66 -5.53 -7.78
N ASP A 47 -2.48 -4.78 -6.68
CA ASP A 47 -1.21 -4.12 -6.31
C ASP A 47 -0.40 -4.96 -5.31
N TRP A 48 -0.17 -6.23 -5.64
CA TRP A 48 0.49 -7.19 -4.73
C TRP A 48 1.88 -6.75 -4.27
N GLY A 49 2.69 -6.20 -5.17
CA GLY A 49 4.05 -5.75 -4.82
C GLY A 49 4.05 -4.63 -3.78
N ARG A 50 3.10 -3.69 -3.87
CA ARG A 50 2.95 -2.60 -2.90
C ARG A 50 2.47 -3.12 -1.55
N GLN A 51 1.51 -4.04 -1.56
CA GLN A 51 1.01 -4.69 -0.34
C GLN A 51 2.12 -5.51 0.33
N PHE A 52 2.85 -6.31 -0.42
CA PHE A 52 3.94 -7.14 0.10
C PHE A 52 5.06 -6.30 0.69
N ARG A 53 5.45 -5.20 0.03
CA ARG A 53 6.44 -4.27 0.60
C ARG A 53 5.96 -3.64 1.90
N ARG A 54 4.70 -3.20 1.96
CA ARG A 54 4.11 -2.61 3.16
C ARG A 54 4.08 -3.61 4.31
N VAL A 55 3.53 -4.80 4.07
CA VAL A 55 3.39 -5.85 5.09
C VAL A 55 4.77 -6.36 5.49
N GLY A 56 5.69 -6.57 4.55
CA GLY A 56 7.06 -6.99 4.81
C GLY A 56 7.83 -5.98 5.65
N SER A 57 7.70 -4.68 5.38
CA SER A 57 8.32 -3.64 6.21
C SER A 57 7.75 -3.61 7.63
N GLN A 58 6.45 -3.85 7.80
CA GLN A 58 5.85 -3.96 9.14
C GLN A 58 6.34 -5.22 9.86
N ALA A 59 6.33 -6.37 9.19
CA ALA A 59 6.81 -7.63 9.73
C ALA A 59 8.27 -7.53 10.18
N ALA A 60 9.14 -6.89 9.40
CA ALA A 60 10.55 -6.71 9.76
C ALA A 60 10.78 -5.93 11.07
N ILE A 61 9.82 -5.10 11.49
CA ILE A 61 9.91 -4.32 12.73
C ILE A 61 9.21 -5.06 13.88
N TYR A 62 7.97 -5.49 13.66
CA TYR A 62 7.16 -6.07 14.72
C TYR A 62 7.56 -7.51 15.06
N PHE A 63 7.98 -8.30 14.08
CA PHE A 63 8.34 -9.69 14.31
C PHE A 63 9.53 -9.84 15.26
N PRO A 64 10.67 -9.12 15.09
CA PRO A 64 11.76 -9.17 16.04
C PRO A 64 11.38 -8.63 17.42
N GLY A 65 10.63 -7.52 17.47
CA GLY A 65 10.18 -6.92 18.73
C GLY A 65 9.30 -7.89 19.54
N MET A 66 8.33 -8.54 18.89
CA MET A 66 7.48 -9.54 19.54
C MET A 66 8.25 -10.81 19.88
N ALA A 67 9.15 -11.28 19.01
CA ALA A 67 10.01 -12.43 19.30
C ALA A 67 10.87 -12.18 20.54
N PHE A 68 11.33 -10.94 20.77
CA PHE A 68 12.06 -10.59 21.98
C PHE A 68 11.15 -10.54 23.21
N ILE A 69 10.02 -9.84 23.13
CA ILE A 69 9.07 -9.70 24.26
C ILE A 69 8.48 -11.04 24.70
N LEU A 70 8.22 -11.96 23.77
CA LEU A 70 7.64 -13.26 24.07
C LEU A 70 8.71 -14.33 24.29
N GLY A 71 9.85 -14.21 23.60
CA GLY A 71 10.92 -15.21 23.61
C GLY A 71 11.99 -14.99 24.67
N TRP A 72 11.99 -13.88 25.42
CA TRP A 72 13.00 -13.63 26.47
C TRP A 72 13.09 -14.74 27.53
N PRO A 73 12.01 -15.44 27.97
CA PRO A 73 12.16 -16.50 28.96
C PRO A 73 12.91 -17.69 28.36
N TYR A 74 12.62 -18.04 27.10
CA TYR A 74 13.32 -19.11 26.39
C TYR A 74 14.78 -18.73 26.07
N LEU A 75 15.03 -17.49 25.66
CA LEU A 75 16.39 -16.97 25.48
C LEU A 75 17.18 -17.00 26.80
N SER A 76 16.53 -16.66 27.92
CA SER A 76 17.15 -16.75 29.25
C SER A 76 17.42 -18.20 29.63
N TYR A 77 16.47 -19.10 29.38
CA TYR A 77 16.65 -20.53 29.59
C TYR A 77 17.85 -21.03 28.80
N MET A 78 17.91 -20.82 27.47
CA MET A 78 19.06 -21.25 26.66
C MET A 78 20.40 -20.63 27.09
N TYR A 79 20.39 -19.40 27.61
CA TYR A 79 21.61 -18.76 28.11
C TYR A 79 22.09 -19.35 29.45
N TYR A 80 21.14 -19.76 30.31
CA TYR A 80 21.42 -20.35 31.61
C TYR A 80 21.37 -21.88 31.63
N ASP A 81 20.98 -22.53 30.53
CA ASP A 81 20.95 -23.99 30.38
C ASP A 81 22.40 -24.48 30.34
N GLY A 82 22.90 -24.91 31.50
CA GLY A 82 24.31 -25.24 31.77
C GLY A 82 25.08 -24.24 32.65
N ARG A 83 24.44 -23.18 33.18
CA ARG A 83 25.04 -22.22 34.14
C ARG A 83 24.32 -22.12 35.49
N VAL A 84 23.48 -23.09 35.82
CA VAL A 84 23.13 -23.46 37.19
C VAL A 84 23.25 -24.97 37.34
#